data_AF-A0AAV1GAG5-F1
#
_entry.id   AF-A0AAV1GAG5-F1
#
_cell.length_a   1.000
_cell.length_b   1.000
_cell.length_c   1.000
_cell.angle_alpha   90.00
_cell.angle_beta   90.00
_cell.angle_gamma   90.00
#
_symmetry.space_group_name_H-M   'P 1'
#
loop_
_entity.id
_entity.type
_entity.pdbx_description
1 polymer ?
#
loop_
_entity_poly.entity_id
_entity_poly.type
_entity_poly.pdbx_seq_one_letter_code
_entity_poly.pdbx_strand_id
1 'polypeptide(L)'
;MSFSSLAVCLGLSLGQSIPAYILVKRMASWSKAREFCQKHYIDLAVVNKEEQYFTLLDLTASVKDSFWLGLQQQNTSVSWMWVDGEELTYDHWYKRYPKGHCAILEAMLEGDKTLLGRYCDEMHMFICQGPVSPQSVKVDSVSSDGVALSWEVSAFMQMTPHSYNVTIYGSTRETLIYHYAHGSTSMSINITNLTSDTEFLIEVSASVVRPDGDAGRDVTLQSPPTALEVKTVDSFRQPRGITLMLKLLKLVSLGPPLFVLYHILKKSDTEESDHDLSTDLEHAALETRVELVPERIRGVGHGSEIIGGKEVKRHSLPFMALLMNRGPDCGGILISPKWVLTAAHCGEIKEVILGVHAINETEKNARQVLKVKRFPHPCYDADEHVNDLMLLKLKKAAKKTKTVQWLDLGNTIKDPAAGTICKVAGWGRTNNIGKMSNVLMAVNVTVIDRYKCNSQGYYNLTPIITRGMVCAGSDGQNSADTCQGDSGGPLLCNGQLVGVTSFGKKCGLIKKPGVYAFLSEKQLDWIKKTMKKSDI
;
A
#
# COMPACT_ATOMS: atom_id res chain seq x y z
N MET A 1 28.74 -32.10 -2.01
CA MET A 1 28.87 -31.02 -3.00
C MET A 1 27.72 -30.04 -2.76
N SER A 2 28.01 -28.95 -2.05
CA SER A 2 27.05 -27.95 -1.60
C SER A 2 27.00 -26.81 -2.62
N PHE A 3 25.85 -26.59 -3.24
CA PHE A 3 25.57 -25.35 -3.96
C PHE A 3 25.09 -24.32 -2.95
N SER A 4 25.99 -23.44 -2.53
CA SER A 4 25.65 -22.22 -1.80
C SER A 4 25.23 -21.18 -2.83
N SER A 5 23.94 -20.88 -2.92
CA SER A 5 23.43 -19.77 -3.73
C SER A 5 23.78 -18.45 -3.05
N LEU A 6 24.86 -17.80 -3.50
CA LEU A 6 25.13 -16.39 -3.23
C LEU A 6 24.06 -15.55 -3.97
N ALA A 7 23.22 -14.83 -3.23
CA ALA A 7 22.50 -13.68 -3.76
C ALA A 7 23.36 -12.44 -3.45
N VAL A 8 24.02 -11.91 -4.48
CA VAL A 8 24.77 -10.65 -4.41
C VAL A 8 23.82 -9.53 -4.83
N CYS A 9 23.66 -8.51 -3.99
CA CYS A 9 22.99 -7.26 -4.34
C CYS A 9 24.01 -6.20 -4.76
N LEU A 10 23.86 -5.74 -6.00
CA LEU A 10 24.31 -4.47 -6.61
C LEU A 10 25.82 -4.23 -6.74
N GLY A 11 26.39 -4.68 -7.86
CA GLY A 11 27.42 -3.94 -8.59
C GLY A 11 26.74 -3.14 -9.71
N LEU A 12 26.87 -1.82 -9.69
CA LEU A 12 26.33 -0.92 -10.71
C LEU A 12 27.02 -1.17 -12.05
N SER A 13 26.25 -1.53 -13.09
CA SER A 13 26.69 -1.47 -14.48
C SER A 13 26.36 -0.10 -15.07
N LEU A 14 27.19 0.37 -16.00
CA LEU A 14 26.91 1.54 -16.82
C LEU A 14 25.62 1.31 -17.64
N GLY A 15 24.62 2.17 -17.46
CA GLY A 15 23.41 2.20 -18.29
C GLY A 15 22.11 1.69 -17.65
N GLN A 16 22.05 1.46 -16.34
CA GLN A 16 20.79 1.12 -15.66
C GLN A 16 20.13 2.37 -15.05
N SER A 17 18.82 2.55 -15.30
CA SER A 17 18.03 3.68 -14.77
C SER A 17 18.12 3.74 -13.25
N ILE A 18 18.43 4.91 -12.69
CA ILE A 18 18.57 5.10 -11.25
C ILE A 18 17.18 5.37 -10.67
N PRO A 19 16.80 4.73 -9.55
CA PRO A 19 15.52 5.01 -8.90
C PRO A 19 15.38 6.50 -8.57
N ALA A 20 14.16 7.04 -8.68
CA ALA A 20 13.88 8.45 -8.41
C ALA A 20 14.29 8.87 -7.00
N TYR A 21 14.27 7.94 -6.05
CA TYR A 21 14.72 8.15 -4.67
C TYR A 21 15.89 7.23 -4.34
N ILE A 22 16.93 7.80 -3.73
CA ILE A 22 18.18 7.13 -3.41
C ILE A 22 18.39 7.20 -1.89
N LEU A 23 18.46 6.02 -1.28
CA LEU A 23 18.68 5.88 0.15
C LEU A 23 20.17 6.02 0.49
N VAL A 24 20.53 7.07 1.21
CA VAL A 24 21.91 7.28 1.66
C VAL A 24 22.03 6.86 3.12
N LYS A 25 22.65 5.69 3.34
CA LYS A 25 22.90 5.11 4.68
C LYS A 25 24.10 5.76 5.38
N ARG A 26 24.15 7.10 5.37
CA ARG A 26 25.17 7.91 6.06
C ARG A 26 24.44 8.90 6.96
N MET A 27 24.88 8.99 8.21
CA MET A 27 24.32 9.98 9.13
C MET A 27 24.93 11.36 8.86
N ALA A 28 24.08 12.37 8.76
CA ALA A 28 24.48 13.77 8.59
C ALA A 28 23.42 14.71 9.19
N SER A 29 23.83 15.94 9.49
CA SER A 29 22.89 17.04 9.75
C SER A 29 22.12 17.36 8.47
N TRP A 30 20.96 18.01 8.58
CA TRP A 30 20.12 18.31 7.42
C TRP A 30 20.86 19.12 6.34
N SER A 31 21.64 20.13 6.75
CA SER A 31 22.42 20.95 5.83
C SER A 31 23.52 20.16 5.12
N LYS A 32 24.19 19.24 5.84
CA LYS A 32 25.23 18.37 5.26
C LYS A 32 24.66 17.26 4.38
N ALA A 33 23.48 16.75 4.72
CA ALA A 33 22.72 15.84 3.87
C ALA A 33 22.34 16.52 2.55
N ARG A 34 21.84 17.77 2.62
CA ARG A 34 21.50 18.57 1.45
C ARG A 34 22.71 18.83 0.55
N GLU A 35 23.82 19.29 1.13
CA GLU A 35 25.08 19.52 0.40
C GLU A 35 25.53 18.26 -0.34
N PHE A 36 25.43 17.09 0.32
CA PHE A 36 25.75 15.81 -0.30
C PHE A 36 24.81 15.49 -1.47
N CYS A 37 23.49 15.62 -1.30
CA CYS A 37 22.54 15.34 -2.36
C CYS A 37 22.69 16.28 -3.55
N GLN A 38 22.95 17.56 -3.33
CA GLN A 38 23.19 18.52 -4.41
C GLN A 38 24.48 18.23 -5.18
N LYS A 39 25.51 17.75 -4.48
CA LYS A 39 26.79 17.38 -5.08
C LYS A 39 26.70 16.11 -5.92
N HIS A 40 25.98 15.09 -5.44
CA HIS A 40 26.00 13.74 -6.04
C HIS A 40 24.71 13.35 -6.78
N TYR A 41 23.61 14.07 -6.57
CA TYR A 41 22.28 13.83 -7.13
C TYR A 41 21.61 15.17 -7.51
N ILE A 42 20.30 15.32 -7.36
CA ILE A 42 19.63 16.61 -7.59
C ILE A 42 19.58 17.43 -6.30
N ASP A 43 18.83 16.97 -5.30
CA ASP A 43 18.73 17.56 -3.96
C ASP A 43 18.12 16.51 -3.00
N LEU A 44 17.81 16.89 -1.77
CA LEU A 44 17.02 16.08 -0.84
C LEU A 44 15.63 15.79 -1.40
N ALA A 45 15.06 14.65 -1.01
CA ALA A 45 13.78 14.19 -1.53
C ALA A 45 12.63 15.13 -1.21
N VAL A 46 11.88 15.46 -2.24
CA VAL A 46 10.63 16.23 -2.21
C VAL A 46 9.46 15.28 -2.34
N VAL A 47 8.46 15.46 -1.48
CA VAL A 47 7.31 14.56 -1.38
C VAL A 47 6.02 15.36 -1.47
N ASN A 48 5.72 15.79 -2.70
CA ASN A 48 4.56 16.62 -3.00
C ASN A 48 3.34 15.78 -3.42
N LYS A 49 3.32 14.46 -3.14
CA LYS A 49 2.17 13.55 -3.33
C LYS A 49 2.15 12.46 -2.25
N GLU A 50 0.96 12.10 -1.80
CA GLU A 50 0.77 11.04 -0.79
C GLU A 50 1.31 9.67 -1.27
N GLU A 51 1.17 9.36 -2.55
CA GLU A 51 1.71 8.13 -3.15
C GLU A 51 3.24 8.06 -3.08
N GLN A 52 3.92 9.20 -3.25
CA GLN A 52 5.38 9.30 -3.15
C GLN A 52 5.84 9.06 -1.70
N TYR A 53 5.08 9.58 -0.74
CA TYR A 53 5.35 9.35 0.68
C TYR A 53 5.30 7.86 1.02
N PHE A 54 4.22 7.18 0.64
CA PHE A 54 4.10 5.74 0.90
C PHE A 54 5.14 4.91 0.15
N THR A 55 5.53 5.33 -1.05
CA THR A 55 6.63 4.69 -1.78
C THR A 55 7.93 4.78 -0.98
N LEU A 56 8.28 5.96 -0.48
CA LEU A 56 9.48 6.15 0.34
C LEU A 56 9.42 5.34 1.64
N LEU A 57 8.26 5.32 2.31
CA LEU A 57 8.06 4.49 3.50
C LEU A 57 8.30 3.01 3.23
N ASP A 58 7.77 2.47 2.14
CA ASP A 58 7.96 1.07 1.78
C ASP A 58 9.43 0.76 1.43
N LEU A 59 10.14 1.71 0.79
CA LEU A 59 11.57 1.58 0.49
C LEU A 59 12.45 1.59 1.75
N THR A 60 12.09 2.42 2.74
CA THR A 60 12.84 2.52 4.00
C THR A 60 12.38 1.53 5.05
N ALA A 61 11.30 0.77 4.83
CA ALA A 61 10.72 -0.16 5.81
C ALA A 61 11.70 -1.22 6.33
N SER A 62 12.74 -1.55 5.56
CA SER A 62 13.80 -2.48 5.97
C SER A 62 14.92 -1.84 6.80
N VAL A 63 14.95 -0.51 6.89
CA VAL A 63 15.99 0.26 7.57
C VAL A 63 15.37 0.94 8.78
N LYS A 64 15.76 0.46 9.97
CA LYS A 64 15.21 0.82 11.29
C LYS A 64 15.62 2.21 11.80
N ASP A 65 16.03 3.11 10.90
CA ASP A 65 16.58 4.42 11.22
C ASP A 65 15.80 5.51 10.49
N SER A 66 15.79 6.69 11.09
CA SER A 66 15.17 7.91 10.58
C SER A 66 15.92 8.53 9.39
N PHE A 67 15.16 9.11 8.44
CA PHE A 67 15.68 9.71 7.21
C PHE A 67 15.30 11.18 7.08
N TRP A 68 16.24 12.08 6.77
CA TRP A 68 15.92 13.45 6.37
C TRP A 68 15.19 13.50 5.03
N LEU A 69 14.19 14.39 4.96
CA LEU A 69 13.53 14.84 3.74
C LEU A 69 13.92 16.28 3.42
N GLY A 70 13.66 16.71 2.20
CA GLY A 70 13.91 18.08 1.72
C GLY A 70 12.91 19.12 2.23
N LEU A 71 12.29 18.93 3.39
CA LEU A 71 11.29 19.85 3.93
C LEU A 71 11.86 20.59 5.16
N GLN A 72 11.82 21.92 5.12
CA GLN A 72 12.36 22.80 6.15
C GLN A 72 11.43 23.98 6.43
N GLN A 73 11.36 24.40 7.69
CA GLN A 73 10.73 25.65 8.09
C GLN A 73 11.79 26.77 8.08
N GLN A 74 11.49 27.88 7.42
CA GLN A 74 12.39 29.05 7.44
C GLN A 74 12.18 29.88 8.72
N ASN A 75 13.26 30.43 9.28
CA ASN A 75 13.32 31.09 10.59
C ASN A 75 12.31 32.24 10.81
N THR A 76 11.68 32.75 9.75
CA THR A 76 10.76 33.90 9.80
C THR A 76 9.32 33.56 9.40
N SER A 77 9.06 32.38 8.86
CA SER A 77 7.72 31.97 8.42
C SER A 77 7.25 30.72 9.16
N VAL A 78 5.96 30.68 9.49
CA VAL A 78 5.32 29.45 9.98
C VAL A 78 5.20 28.40 8.87
N SER A 79 5.33 28.81 7.59
CA SER A 79 5.22 27.94 6.44
C SER A 79 6.43 27.02 6.29
N TRP A 80 6.14 25.76 5.99
CA TRP A 80 7.13 24.75 5.62
C TRP A 80 7.32 24.79 4.11
N MET A 81 8.58 24.78 3.67
CA MET A 81 8.95 24.80 2.27
C MET A 81 9.85 23.63 1.93
N TRP A 82 9.58 23.05 0.76
CA TRP A 82 10.40 22.04 0.15
C TRP A 82 11.65 22.67 -0.47
N VAL A 83 12.68 21.87 -0.72
CA VAL A 83 13.94 22.32 -1.34
C VAL A 83 13.78 22.82 -2.78
N ASP A 84 12.66 22.51 -3.45
CA ASP A 84 12.29 23.09 -4.76
C ASP A 84 11.59 24.45 -4.66
N GLY A 85 11.31 24.93 -3.45
CA GLY A 85 10.65 26.21 -3.21
C GLY A 85 9.13 26.13 -3.18
N GLU A 86 8.53 24.95 -3.36
CA GLU A 86 7.08 24.79 -3.17
C GLU A 86 6.74 24.77 -1.67
N GLU A 87 5.62 25.41 -1.31
CA GLU A 87 5.09 25.31 0.05
C GLU A 87 4.43 23.95 0.27
N LEU A 88 4.41 23.48 1.51
CA LEU A 88 3.65 22.28 1.87
C LEU A 88 2.14 22.55 1.73
N THR A 89 1.50 21.97 0.73
CA THR A 89 0.08 22.20 0.37
C THR A 89 -0.90 21.16 0.93
N TYR A 90 -0.47 20.24 1.79
CA TYR A 90 -1.30 19.14 2.30
C TYR A 90 -2.06 19.48 3.59
N ASP A 91 -3.38 19.67 3.48
CA ASP A 91 -4.28 20.01 4.59
C ASP A 91 -4.39 18.90 5.66
N HIS A 92 -4.06 17.66 5.29
CA HIS A 92 -4.24 16.49 6.15
C HIS A 92 -3.04 16.21 7.06
N TRP A 93 -2.00 17.03 7.03
CA TRP A 93 -0.77 16.82 7.80
C TRP A 93 -0.64 17.86 8.93
N TYR A 94 -1.63 18.05 9.82
CA TYR A 94 -1.38 18.99 10.94
C TYR A 94 -2.03 18.75 12.31
N LYS A 95 -1.14 18.77 13.31
CA LYS A 95 -1.22 19.36 14.66
C LYS A 95 0.23 19.64 15.10
N ARG A 96 0.53 20.87 15.51
CA ARG A 96 1.91 21.37 15.68
C ARG A 96 2.62 20.76 16.91
N TYR A 97 3.86 20.27 16.77
CA TYR A 97 4.78 20.12 17.91
C TYR A 97 6.02 21.01 17.72
N PRO A 98 6.32 21.97 18.62
CA PRO A 98 7.23 23.09 18.33
C PRO A 98 8.67 22.81 18.76
N LYS A 99 9.33 21.79 18.20
CA LYS A 99 10.71 21.48 18.61
C LYS A 99 11.75 21.41 17.48
N GLY A 100 11.41 21.55 16.21
CA GLY A 100 12.40 21.46 15.14
C GLY A 100 11.97 22.08 13.82
N HIS A 101 12.96 22.46 12.99
CA HIS A 101 12.77 23.17 11.72
C HIS A 101 13.05 22.29 10.49
N CYS A 102 13.44 21.03 10.66
CA CYS A 102 13.74 20.11 9.56
C CYS A 102 12.92 18.82 9.68
N ALA A 103 12.41 18.29 8.57
CA ALA A 103 11.52 17.13 8.59
C ALA A 103 12.24 15.82 8.28
N ILE A 104 11.88 14.76 9.01
CA ILE A 104 12.28 13.38 8.73
C ILE A 104 11.15 12.60 8.03
N LEU A 105 11.43 11.48 7.36
CA LEU A 105 10.41 10.63 6.74
C LEU A 105 9.46 10.03 7.78
N GLU A 106 9.95 9.72 8.98
CA GLU A 106 9.13 9.22 10.10
C GLU A 106 8.18 10.29 10.67
N ALA A 107 8.23 11.51 10.14
CA ALA A 107 7.48 12.66 10.61
C ALA A 107 5.98 12.65 10.33
N MET A 108 5.35 11.54 9.99
CA MET A 108 3.89 11.53 9.70
C MET A 108 3.11 10.41 10.39
N LEU A 109 3.76 9.70 11.31
CA LEU A 109 3.17 8.61 12.09
C LEU A 109 3.10 8.96 13.58
N GLU A 110 2.54 10.13 13.90
CA GLU A 110 1.95 10.37 15.21
C GLU A 110 0.51 10.84 14.98
N GLY A 111 -0.43 9.96 15.29
CA GLY A 111 -1.73 10.07 16.01
C GLY A 111 -2.71 11.19 15.75
N ASP A 112 -2.21 12.28 15.21
CA ASP A 112 -2.88 13.53 14.95
C ASP A 112 -2.55 14.02 13.53
N LYS A 113 -1.93 13.16 12.69
CA LYS A 113 -1.45 13.47 11.33
C LYS A 113 -0.45 14.64 11.34
N THR A 114 0.58 14.59 12.19
CA THR A 114 1.41 15.78 12.46
C THR A 114 2.81 15.67 11.88
N LEU A 115 3.28 16.72 11.21
CA LEU A 115 4.67 16.85 10.79
C LEU A 115 5.62 16.92 12.00
N LEU A 116 6.46 15.91 12.21
CA LEU A 116 7.54 15.93 13.20
C LEU A 116 8.76 16.70 12.68
N GLY A 117 8.84 17.97 13.07
CA GLY A 117 10.08 18.74 12.98
C GLY A 117 11.12 18.25 14.01
N ARG A 118 12.37 18.08 13.56
CA ARG A 118 13.57 17.81 14.37
C ARG A 118 14.56 18.97 14.27
N TYR A 119 15.49 19.05 15.21
CA TYR A 119 16.55 20.06 15.12
C TYR A 119 17.46 19.71 13.95
N CYS A 120 17.76 20.69 13.11
CA CYS A 120 18.44 20.46 11.84
C CYS A 120 19.90 19.99 11.99
N ASP A 121 20.47 20.12 13.18
CA ASP A 121 21.79 19.64 13.57
C ASP A 121 21.80 18.18 14.07
N GLU A 122 20.64 17.57 14.30
CA GLU A 122 20.53 16.14 14.59
C GLU A 122 21.07 15.29 13.43
N MET A 123 21.55 14.09 13.75
CA MET A 123 22.21 13.22 12.78
C MET A 123 21.24 12.11 12.34
N HIS A 124 20.81 12.16 11.08
CA HIS A 124 19.91 11.17 10.51
C HIS A 124 20.49 10.66 9.18
N MET A 125 20.06 9.48 8.76
CA MET A 125 20.23 9.08 7.36
C MET A 125 19.42 10.02 6.47
N PHE A 126 19.56 9.96 5.15
CA PHE A 126 18.84 10.89 4.28
C PHE A 126 18.53 10.29 2.92
N ILE A 127 17.49 10.86 2.29
CA ILE A 127 17.02 10.41 0.98
C ILE A 127 17.34 11.53 -0.01
N CYS A 128 18.17 11.19 -1.00
CA CYS A 128 18.39 12.06 -2.14
C CYS A 128 17.39 11.73 -3.25
N GLN A 129 17.08 12.72 -4.08
CA GLN A 129 16.26 12.53 -5.26
C GLN A 129 17.11 12.65 -6.53
N GLY A 130 16.89 11.70 -7.43
CA GLY A 130 17.51 11.67 -8.76
C GLY A 130 16.75 12.55 -9.76
N PRO A 131 17.21 12.60 -11.02
CA PRO A 131 16.48 13.28 -12.09
C PRO A 131 15.07 12.69 -12.24
N VAL A 132 14.11 13.53 -12.66
CA VAL A 132 12.71 13.14 -12.82
C VAL A 132 12.28 13.41 -14.26
N SER A 133 11.74 12.39 -14.93
CA SER A 133 11.17 12.52 -16.27
C SER A 133 9.87 13.34 -16.27
N PRO A 134 9.46 13.89 -17.43
CA PRO A 134 8.18 14.61 -17.52
C PRO A 134 7.02 13.71 -17.13
N GLN A 135 6.08 14.20 -16.31
CA GLN A 135 4.90 13.40 -15.92
C GLN A 135 4.04 13.04 -17.14
N SER A 136 3.97 13.93 -18.12
CA SER A 136 3.34 13.72 -19.41
C SER A 136 4.08 14.49 -20.49
N VAL A 137 4.02 13.99 -21.73
CA VAL A 137 4.56 14.66 -22.92
C VAL A 137 3.41 14.83 -23.90
N LYS A 138 3.19 16.07 -24.35
CA LYS A 138 2.16 16.46 -25.30
C LYS A 138 2.73 16.44 -26.71
N VAL A 139 1.93 15.95 -27.66
CA VAL A 139 2.19 16.07 -29.09
C VAL A 139 1.51 17.33 -29.59
N ASP A 140 2.28 18.36 -29.91
CA ASP A 140 1.76 19.66 -30.32
C ASP A 140 1.34 19.65 -31.79
N SER A 141 2.15 19.01 -32.64
CA SER A 141 1.83 18.83 -34.06
C SER A 141 2.60 17.65 -34.66
N VAL A 142 2.07 17.10 -35.75
CA VAL A 142 2.68 16.00 -36.50
C VAL A 142 2.67 16.35 -37.99
N SER A 143 3.83 16.31 -38.63
CA SER A 143 3.99 16.49 -40.07
C SER A 143 4.30 15.14 -40.74
N SER A 144 4.55 15.17 -42.05
CA SER A 144 4.99 13.99 -42.80
C SER A 144 6.42 13.55 -42.46
N ASP A 145 7.22 14.42 -41.86
CA ASP A 145 8.66 14.27 -41.64
C ASP A 145 9.12 14.65 -40.23
N GLY A 146 8.20 14.94 -39.32
CA GLY A 146 8.53 15.45 -38.00
C GLY A 146 7.37 15.50 -37.02
N VAL A 147 7.73 15.69 -35.76
CA VAL A 147 6.81 15.77 -34.61
C VAL A 147 7.30 16.88 -33.68
N ALA A 148 6.38 17.77 -33.31
CA ALA A 148 6.60 18.76 -32.26
C ALA A 148 6.07 18.22 -30.93
N LEU A 149 6.91 18.25 -29.90
CA LEU A 149 6.57 17.78 -28.56
C LEU A 149 6.77 18.90 -27.54
N SER A 150 5.90 18.94 -26.52
CA SER A 150 6.09 19.79 -25.36
C SER A 150 5.78 19.08 -24.05
N TRP A 151 6.39 19.54 -22.97
CA TRP A 151 6.07 19.07 -21.62
C TRP A 151 6.35 20.15 -20.57
N GLU A 152 5.73 19.97 -19.41
CA GLU A 152 6.01 20.79 -18.24
C GLU A 152 7.26 20.28 -17.52
N VAL A 153 8.15 21.21 -17.16
CA VAL A 153 9.35 20.91 -16.37
C VAL A 153 8.96 21.07 -14.90
N SER A 154 9.18 20.05 -14.07
CA SER A 154 8.82 20.12 -12.65
C SER A 154 9.61 21.21 -11.93
N ALA A 155 9.02 21.86 -10.92
CA ALA A 155 9.68 22.90 -10.13
C ALA A 155 11.06 22.44 -9.60
N PHE A 156 11.13 21.20 -9.12
CA PHE A 156 12.36 20.55 -8.69
C PHE A 156 13.46 20.49 -9.79
N MET A 157 13.09 20.24 -11.05
CA MET A 157 14.04 20.18 -12.18
C MET A 157 14.37 21.55 -12.77
N GLN A 158 13.47 22.55 -12.66
CA GLN A 158 13.71 23.92 -13.14
C GLN A 158 14.92 24.58 -12.47
N MET A 159 15.22 24.17 -11.23
CA MET A 159 16.34 24.68 -10.42
C MET A 159 17.66 23.93 -10.64
N THR A 160 17.72 22.94 -11.54
CA THR A 160 18.94 22.17 -11.83
C THR A 160 19.26 22.16 -13.32
N PRO A 161 20.50 22.49 -13.76
CA PRO A 161 20.90 22.28 -15.14
C PRO A 161 20.81 20.79 -15.50
N HIS A 162 20.06 20.46 -16.55
CA HIS A 162 19.81 19.08 -16.96
C HIS A 162 19.61 18.97 -18.46
N SER A 163 19.55 17.74 -18.97
CA SER A 163 19.25 17.46 -20.37
C SER A 163 18.18 16.39 -20.49
N TYR A 164 17.33 16.49 -21.51
CA TYR A 164 16.38 15.45 -21.86
C TYR A 164 16.93 14.59 -22.99
N ASN A 165 17.08 13.30 -22.72
CA ASN A 165 17.42 12.29 -23.70
C ASN A 165 16.12 11.78 -24.33
N VAL A 166 15.93 12.07 -25.61
CA VAL A 166 14.76 11.70 -26.40
C VAL A 166 15.18 10.56 -27.32
N THR A 167 14.74 9.34 -26.98
CA THR A 167 15.05 8.14 -27.75
C THR A 167 13.86 7.79 -28.64
N ILE A 168 14.12 7.69 -29.93
CA ILE A 168 13.13 7.39 -30.97
C ILE A 168 13.35 5.95 -31.40
N TYR A 169 12.30 5.15 -31.30
CA TYR A 169 12.27 3.77 -31.77
C TYR A 169 11.42 3.69 -33.03
N GLY A 170 12.09 3.60 -34.18
CA GLY A 170 11.49 3.30 -35.48
C GLY A 170 12.18 2.08 -36.10
N SER A 171 12.62 2.20 -37.35
CA SER A 171 13.50 1.20 -37.98
C SER A 171 14.90 1.15 -37.36
N THR A 172 15.36 2.29 -36.83
CA THR A 172 16.60 2.44 -36.07
C THR A 172 16.31 3.07 -34.72
N ARG A 173 17.21 2.87 -33.76
CA ARG A 173 17.20 3.54 -32.47
C ARG A 173 18.12 4.76 -32.52
N GLU A 174 17.55 5.94 -32.31
CA GLU A 174 18.30 7.21 -32.25
C GLU A 174 18.00 7.91 -30.93
N THR A 175 19.01 8.52 -30.30
CA THR A 175 18.85 9.31 -29.07
C THR A 175 19.34 10.73 -29.30
N LEU A 176 18.44 11.70 -29.15
CA LEU A 176 18.71 13.13 -29.25
C LEU A 176 18.79 13.73 -27.84
N ILE A 177 19.72 14.65 -27.62
CA ILE A 177 19.94 15.30 -26.32
C ILE A 177 19.52 16.77 -26.42
N TYR A 178 18.57 17.16 -25.58
CA TYR A 178 18.10 18.55 -25.49
C TYR A 178 18.50 19.14 -24.15
N HIS A 179 19.34 20.17 -24.17
CA HIS A 179 19.79 20.85 -22.96
C HIS A 179 18.71 21.82 -22.47
N TYR A 180 18.40 21.74 -21.18
CA TYR A 180 17.54 22.70 -20.50
C TYR A 180 18.41 23.73 -19.78
N ALA A 181 18.26 25.00 -20.18
CA ALA A 181 18.84 26.14 -19.50
C ALA A 181 17.74 26.82 -18.66
N HIS A 182 18.02 27.02 -17.37
CA HIS A 182 17.09 27.49 -16.35
C HIS A 182 16.04 28.55 -16.79
N GLY A 183 14.82 28.41 -16.28
CA GLY A 183 13.85 29.50 -16.20
C GLY A 183 12.54 29.32 -16.96
N SER A 184 12.41 28.30 -17.81
CA SER A 184 11.14 27.98 -18.50
C SER A 184 10.36 26.90 -17.76
N THR A 185 9.08 27.11 -17.51
CA THR A 185 8.20 26.11 -16.89
C THR A 185 7.83 24.97 -17.84
N SER A 186 8.14 25.12 -19.12
CA SER A 186 7.94 24.10 -20.15
C SER A 186 9.15 23.95 -21.06
N MET A 187 9.24 22.79 -21.70
CA MET A 187 10.20 22.49 -22.75
C MET A 187 9.43 22.12 -24.00
N SER A 188 9.90 22.62 -25.15
CA SER A 188 9.34 22.28 -26.47
C SER A 188 10.46 21.92 -27.41
N ILE A 189 10.28 20.84 -28.17
CA ILE A 189 11.26 20.34 -29.13
C ILE A 189 10.57 19.98 -30.45
N ASN A 190 11.36 20.03 -31.53
CA ASN A 190 10.92 19.57 -32.85
C ASN A 190 11.85 18.45 -33.31
N ILE A 191 11.29 17.26 -33.47
CA ILE A 191 11.96 16.11 -34.07
C ILE A 191 11.70 16.17 -35.57
N THR A 192 12.74 16.08 -36.39
CA THR A 192 12.67 16.17 -37.85
C THR A 192 13.34 14.93 -38.48
N ASN A 193 13.25 14.78 -39.81
CA ASN A 193 13.79 13.65 -40.57
C ASN A 193 13.18 12.28 -40.22
N LEU A 194 11.92 12.27 -39.78
CA LEU A 194 11.17 11.04 -39.57
C LEU A 194 10.59 10.51 -40.90
N THR A 195 10.43 9.20 -41.01
CA THR A 195 9.77 8.59 -42.18
C THR A 195 8.27 8.83 -42.13
N SER A 196 7.65 9.13 -43.27
CA SER A 196 6.20 9.37 -43.38
C SER A 196 5.36 8.10 -43.18
N ASP A 197 4.11 8.26 -42.75
CA ASP A 197 3.17 7.16 -42.45
C ASP A 197 3.74 6.04 -41.55
N THR A 198 4.66 6.39 -40.65
CA THR A 198 5.37 5.45 -39.79
C THR A 198 5.02 5.68 -38.32
N GLU A 199 4.78 4.59 -37.59
CA GLU A 199 4.60 4.60 -36.14
C GLU A 199 5.95 4.57 -35.43
N PHE A 200 6.11 5.43 -34.43
CA PHE A 200 7.30 5.55 -33.60
C PHE A 200 6.89 5.47 -32.12
N LEU A 201 7.70 4.75 -31.33
CA LEU A 201 7.71 4.88 -29.89
C LEU A 201 8.79 5.89 -29.51
N ILE A 202 8.43 6.93 -28.76
CA ILE A 202 9.35 7.97 -28.31
C ILE A 202 9.44 7.93 -26.79
N GLU A 203 10.66 7.82 -26.27
CA GLU A 203 10.97 7.81 -24.85
C GLU A 203 11.72 9.07 -24.45
N VAL A 204 11.19 9.83 -23.49
CA VAL A 204 11.82 11.04 -22.96
C VAL A 204 12.30 10.78 -21.53
N SER A 205 13.60 10.90 -21.30
CA SER A 205 14.21 10.73 -19.96
C SER A 205 15.05 11.95 -19.58
N ALA A 206 14.98 12.37 -18.33
CA ALA A 206 15.82 13.41 -17.80
C ALA A 206 17.20 12.84 -17.43
N SER A 207 18.24 13.63 -17.66
CA SER A 207 19.62 13.29 -17.34
C SER A 207 20.35 14.47 -16.71
N VAL A 208 21.16 14.17 -15.69
CA VAL A 208 21.99 15.15 -14.98
C VAL A 208 23.39 14.60 -14.83
N VAL A 209 24.37 15.44 -15.16
CA VAL A 209 25.79 15.09 -15.05
C VAL A 209 26.32 15.62 -13.71
N ARG A 210 26.95 14.76 -12.93
CA ARG A 210 27.56 15.10 -11.64
C ARG A 210 29.00 14.59 -11.55
N PRO A 211 29.92 15.35 -10.95
CA PRO A 211 31.30 14.91 -10.75
C PRO A 211 31.36 13.77 -9.72
N ASP A 212 32.06 12.67 -10.05
CA ASP A 212 32.35 11.59 -9.12
C ASP A 212 33.43 12.02 -8.11
N GLY A 213 33.07 11.97 -6.83
CA GLY A 213 33.85 12.54 -5.73
C GLY A 213 35.23 11.89 -5.52
N ASP A 214 35.41 10.65 -5.97
CA ASP A 214 36.64 9.87 -5.71
C ASP A 214 37.44 9.54 -6.98
N ALA A 215 36.86 9.67 -8.18
CA ALA A 215 37.47 9.20 -9.44
C ALA A 215 37.76 10.29 -10.49
N GLY A 216 37.35 11.53 -10.25
CA GLY A 216 37.56 12.66 -11.18
C GLY A 216 36.88 12.49 -12.55
N ARG A 217 35.87 11.62 -12.64
CA ARG A 217 35.06 11.38 -13.84
C ARG A 217 33.62 11.83 -13.61
N ASP A 218 32.97 12.28 -14.67
CA ASP A 218 31.55 12.65 -14.62
C ASP A 218 30.64 11.41 -14.64
N VAL A 219 29.62 11.41 -13.80
CA VAL A 219 28.56 10.39 -13.72
C VAL A 219 27.27 10.99 -14.27
N THR A 220 26.70 10.34 -15.28
CA THR A 220 25.39 10.69 -15.82
C THR A 220 24.32 9.91 -15.06
N LEU A 221 23.51 10.64 -14.29
CA LEU A 221 22.29 10.13 -13.68
C LEU A 221 21.17 10.23 -14.71
N GLN A 222 20.37 9.18 -14.87
CA GLN A 222 19.26 9.16 -15.82
C GLN A 222 18.01 8.56 -15.19
N SER A 223 16.87 9.23 -15.42
CA SER A 223 15.57 8.81 -14.93
C SER A 223 14.91 7.76 -15.83
N PRO A 224 13.96 6.96 -15.31
CA PRO A 224 13.11 6.10 -16.15
C PRO A 224 12.35 6.93 -17.20
N PRO A 225 12.27 6.52 -18.47
CA PRO A 225 11.68 7.34 -19.52
C PRO A 225 10.15 7.42 -19.42
N THR A 226 9.61 8.52 -19.92
CA THR A 226 8.19 8.68 -20.24
C THR A 226 8.00 8.34 -21.72
N ALA A 227 7.21 7.30 -22.00
CA ALA A 227 6.99 6.78 -23.34
C ALA A 227 5.69 7.31 -23.95
N LEU A 228 5.70 7.57 -25.27
CA LEU A 228 4.52 7.93 -26.05
C LEU A 228 4.63 7.38 -27.47
N GLU A 229 3.49 7.07 -28.10
CA GLU A 229 3.43 6.58 -29.47
C GLU A 229 2.93 7.70 -30.40
N VAL A 230 3.59 7.87 -31.56
CA VAL A 230 3.19 8.83 -32.60
C VAL A 230 3.25 8.19 -33.97
N LYS A 231 2.29 8.53 -34.83
CA LYS A 231 2.30 8.16 -36.24
C LYS A 231 2.45 9.40 -37.13
N THR A 232 3.48 9.45 -37.97
CA THR A 232 3.69 10.55 -38.93
C THR A 232 2.63 10.54 -40.03
N VAL A 233 2.39 11.71 -40.64
CA VAL A 233 1.40 11.84 -41.72
C VAL A 233 1.96 11.26 -43.02
N ASP A 234 1.11 10.65 -43.85
CA ASP A 234 1.50 10.20 -45.19
C ASP A 234 1.88 11.39 -46.09
N SER A 235 3.11 11.39 -46.62
CA SER A 235 3.63 12.41 -47.52
C SER A 235 2.84 12.52 -48.83
N PHE A 236 2.21 11.41 -49.27
CA PHE A 236 1.36 11.38 -50.47
C PHE A 236 -0.05 11.89 -50.21
N ARG A 237 -0.40 12.08 -48.94
CA ARG A 237 -1.65 12.66 -48.46
C ARG A 237 -1.44 14.09 -47.95
N GLN A 238 -0.52 14.85 -48.55
CA GLN A 238 -0.67 16.31 -48.51
C GLN A 238 -1.92 16.69 -49.32
N PRO A 239 -2.91 17.39 -48.73
CA PRO A 239 -3.98 17.96 -49.52
C PRO A 239 -3.35 19.03 -50.42
N ARG A 240 -3.19 18.72 -51.71
CA ARG A 240 -3.09 19.74 -52.76
C ARG A 240 -4.37 20.57 -52.66
N GLY A 241 -4.30 21.71 -51.96
CA GLY A 241 -5.29 22.77 -51.98
C GLY A 241 -6.74 22.34 -51.75
N ILE A 242 -7.11 22.05 -50.50
CA ILE A 242 -8.41 22.52 -50.00
C ILE A 242 -8.12 23.29 -48.72
N THR A 243 -8.02 24.60 -48.86
CA THR A 243 -8.13 25.56 -47.77
C THR A 243 -9.50 25.36 -47.13
N LEU A 244 -9.61 24.47 -46.14
CA LEU A 244 -10.76 24.44 -45.24
C LEU A 244 -10.60 25.59 -44.23
N MET A 245 -10.64 26.82 -44.77
CA MET A 245 -11.25 27.91 -44.04
C MET A 245 -12.61 27.39 -43.60
N LEU A 246 -12.86 27.27 -42.29
CA LEU A 246 -14.22 27.23 -41.76
C LEU A 246 -14.91 28.56 -42.14
N LYS A 247 -15.30 28.67 -43.40
CA LYS A 247 -16.30 29.62 -43.86
C LYS A 247 -17.61 29.08 -43.32
N LEU A 248 -18.11 29.79 -42.30
CA LEU A 248 -19.52 29.88 -42.00
C LEU A 248 -20.35 29.85 -43.30
N LEU A 249 -20.99 28.71 -43.57
CA LEU A 249 -22.26 28.68 -44.30
C LEU A 249 -23.30 28.30 -43.26
N LYS A 250 -23.93 29.31 -42.64
CA LYS A 250 -25.22 29.82 -43.10
C LYS A 250 -26.29 28.72 -43.10
N LEU A 251 -26.75 28.37 -41.89
CA LEU A 251 -28.18 28.22 -41.69
C LEU A 251 -28.81 29.58 -41.99
N VAL A 252 -29.75 29.56 -42.93
CA VAL A 252 -30.54 30.69 -43.36
C VAL A 252 -31.39 31.18 -42.18
N SER A 253 -30.87 32.12 -41.40
CA SER A 253 -31.69 33.01 -40.57
C SER A 253 -31.82 34.32 -41.32
N LEU A 254 -32.96 34.48 -42.01
CA LEU A 254 -33.40 35.74 -42.57
C LEU A 254 -33.55 36.77 -41.43
N GLY A 255 -32.77 37.82 -41.50
CA GLY A 255 -32.99 39.02 -40.70
C GLY A 255 -32.07 40.15 -41.15
N PRO A 256 -32.57 41.16 -41.86
CA PRO A 256 -31.96 42.47 -41.90
C PRO A 256 -32.44 43.33 -40.71
N PRO A 257 -31.65 44.33 -40.32
CA PRO A 257 -31.63 44.88 -38.97
C PRO A 257 -32.71 45.95 -38.73
N LEU A 258 -32.95 46.15 -37.43
CA LEU A 258 -33.54 47.32 -36.81
C LEU A 258 -33.11 48.64 -37.48
N PHE A 259 -34.08 49.44 -37.91
CA PHE A 259 -34.22 50.82 -37.44
C PHE A 259 -35.60 51.36 -37.85
N VAL A 260 -36.43 51.60 -36.83
CA VAL A 260 -37.24 52.82 -36.65
C VAL A 260 -38.36 53.10 -37.68
N LEU A 261 -39.53 53.43 -37.11
CA LEU A 261 -40.66 54.12 -37.75
C LEU A 261 -41.71 53.25 -38.46
N TYR A 262 -42.46 52.49 -37.67
CA TYR A 262 -43.92 52.57 -37.81
C TYR A 262 -44.50 52.43 -36.41
N HIS A 263 -44.66 53.57 -35.75
CA HIS A 263 -46.01 54.11 -35.55
C HIS A 263 -46.87 53.12 -34.76
N ILE A 264 -47.10 53.41 -33.47
CA ILE A 264 -48.25 54.24 -33.06
C ILE A 264 -49.54 53.53 -33.49
N LEU A 265 -50.40 53.28 -32.50
CA LEU A 265 -51.62 52.46 -32.49
C LEU A 265 -51.29 51.03 -32.02
N LYS A 266 -51.79 50.51 -30.89
CA LYS A 266 -53.00 50.83 -30.12
C LYS A 266 -52.92 49.90 -28.89
N LYS A 267 -52.67 50.38 -27.66
CA LYS A 267 -53.63 50.88 -26.66
C LYS A 267 -54.94 50.08 -26.57
N SER A 268 -55.07 49.27 -25.51
CA SER A 268 -56.25 49.09 -24.62
C SER A 268 -56.04 47.78 -23.84
N ASP A 269 -55.77 47.84 -22.53
CA ASP A 269 -56.74 47.61 -21.43
C ASP A 269 -56.83 46.08 -21.12
N THR A 270 -56.85 45.54 -19.90
CA THR A 270 -57.45 46.00 -18.63
C THR A 270 -57.05 45.02 -17.49
N GLU A 271 -56.91 45.54 -16.26
CA GLU A 271 -57.37 45.08 -14.91
C GLU A 271 -57.22 43.59 -14.45
N GLU A 272 -56.61 43.30 -13.27
CA GLU A 272 -57.20 43.18 -11.89
C GLU A 272 -58.28 42.06 -11.80
N SER A 273 -58.45 41.21 -10.77
CA SER A 273 -57.95 41.05 -9.39
C SER A 273 -58.48 39.70 -8.82
N ASP A 274 -57.74 39.11 -7.87
CA ASP A 274 -58.14 38.39 -6.63
C ASP A 274 -58.97 37.09 -6.54
N HIS A 275 -58.66 36.40 -5.42
CA HIS A 275 -59.24 35.21 -4.73
C HIS A 275 -58.67 33.83 -5.14
N ASP A 276 -58.26 32.90 -4.27
CA ASP A 276 -58.41 32.63 -2.81
C ASP A 276 -57.23 31.74 -2.34
N LEU A 277 -56.60 31.95 -1.19
CA LEU A 277 -56.84 31.43 0.18
C LEU A 277 -56.40 29.97 0.50
N SER A 278 -55.62 29.86 1.59
CA SER A 278 -55.33 28.73 2.52
C SER A 278 -54.52 27.53 2.00
N THR A 279 -53.29 27.25 2.46
CA THR A 279 -52.80 26.71 3.75
C THR A 279 -53.22 25.28 4.07
N ASP A 280 -52.23 24.37 4.15
CA ASP A 280 -52.14 23.21 5.07
C ASP A 280 -50.64 22.78 5.07
N LEU A 281 -49.84 22.96 6.12
CA LEU A 281 -49.74 22.29 7.44
C LEU A 281 -49.23 20.83 7.42
N GLU A 282 -48.10 20.66 8.11
CA GLU A 282 -47.44 19.44 8.54
C GLU A 282 -48.30 18.56 9.46
N HIS A 283 -48.04 17.25 9.49
CA HIS A 283 -47.51 16.45 10.63
C HIS A 283 -47.63 14.95 10.30
N ALA A 284 -46.54 14.17 10.39
CA ALA A 284 -46.18 13.23 11.47
C ALA A 284 -47.05 11.93 11.47
N ALA A 285 -46.64 10.72 11.85
CA ALA A 285 -45.44 10.10 12.42
C ALA A 285 -45.59 8.57 12.24
N LEU A 286 -44.53 7.77 12.43
CA LEU A 286 -44.59 6.65 13.41
C LEU A 286 -43.18 6.11 13.75
N GLU A 287 -42.90 6.06 15.05
CA GLU A 287 -41.75 5.40 15.68
C GLU A 287 -41.93 3.88 15.80
N THR A 288 -40.84 3.14 16.01
CA THR A 288 -40.90 1.90 16.79
C THR A 288 -39.64 1.74 17.64
N ARG A 289 -39.89 1.56 18.95
CA ARG A 289 -38.94 1.38 20.05
C ARG A 289 -39.10 -0.05 20.56
N VAL A 290 -38.01 -0.73 20.95
CA VAL A 290 -38.07 -2.01 21.68
C VAL A 290 -37.20 -1.90 22.92
N GLU A 291 -37.83 -2.13 24.08
CA GLU A 291 -37.23 -2.16 25.42
C GLU A 291 -36.94 -3.59 25.89
N LEU A 292 -35.97 -3.69 26.79
CA LEU A 292 -35.50 -4.88 27.51
C LEU A 292 -36.28 -5.08 28.81
N VAL A 293 -36.58 -6.32 29.20
CA VAL A 293 -36.89 -6.71 30.60
C VAL A 293 -36.26 -8.10 30.89
N PRO A 294 -35.75 -8.38 32.11
CA PRO A 294 -34.78 -9.44 32.38
C PRO A 294 -35.40 -10.74 32.93
N GLU A 295 -34.65 -11.84 32.89
CA GLU A 295 -34.94 -13.02 33.70
C GLU A 295 -33.68 -13.67 34.27
N ARG A 296 -33.92 -14.45 35.34
CA ARG A 296 -33.07 -14.75 36.50
C ARG A 296 -32.08 -15.90 36.29
N ILE A 297 -31.05 -15.85 37.12
CA ILE A 297 -29.97 -16.81 37.36
C ILE A 297 -30.46 -18.18 37.88
N ARG A 298 -29.99 -19.25 37.23
CA ARG A 298 -29.45 -20.52 37.80
C ARG A 298 -28.50 -21.05 36.71
N GLY A 299 -27.22 -21.37 36.87
CA GLY A 299 -26.41 -21.78 38.00
C GLY A 299 -25.51 -22.91 37.46
N VAL A 300 -24.20 -22.87 37.80
CA VAL A 300 -23.17 -23.90 37.54
C VAL A 300 -22.65 -23.92 36.08
N GLY A 301 -21.36 -23.86 35.77
CA GLY A 301 -20.12 -23.90 36.54
C GLY A 301 -18.93 -23.71 35.58
N HIS A 302 -17.75 -23.43 36.16
CA HIS A 302 -16.48 -23.11 35.50
C HIS A 302 -16.23 -23.77 34.13
N GLY A 303 -15.97 -22.95 33.11
CA GLY A 303 -15.32 -23.36 31.87
C GLY A 303 -14.09 -22.49 31.65
N SER A 304 -12.91 -23.09 31.59
CA SER A 304 -11.63 -22.44 31.33
C SER A 304 -11.46 -22.17 29.82
N GLU A 305 -11.33 -20.90 29.45
CA GLU A 305 -11.53 -20.33 28.10
C GLU A 305 -10.23 -19.87 27.42
N ILE A 306 -10.05 -20.00 26.09
CA ILE A 306 -9.20 -19.02 25.35
C ILE A 306 -9.64 -17.65 25.87
N ILE A 307 -8.79 -16.71 26.26
CA ILE A 307 -9.25 -15.59 27.12
C ILE A 307 -10.53 -14.96 26.53
N GLY A 308 -11.68 -15.14 27.21
CA GLY A 308 -13.03 -14.73 26.79
C GLY A 308 -13.77 -15.59 25.74
N GLY A 309 -13.31 -16.81 25.47
CA GLY A 309 -13.67 -17.67 24.34
C GLY A 309 -14.38 -18.96 24.76
N LYS A 310 -15.21 -19.50 23.86
CA LYS A 310 -16.08 -20.66 24.14
C LYS A 310 -15.66 -21.89 23.36
N GLU A 311 -15.96 -23.06 23.88
CA GLU A 311 -15.81 -24.32 23.15
C GLU A 311 -16.62 -24.24 21.85
N VAL A 312 -15.99 -24.58 20.73
CA VAL A 312 -16.71 -24.61 19.46
C VAL A 312 -17.61 -25.83 19.40
N LYS A 313 -18.71 -25.73 18.66
CA LYS A 313 -19.49 -26.92 18.34
C LYS A 313 -18.57 -27.96 17.69
N ARG A 314 -18.61 -29.20 18.19
CA ARG A 314 -17.76 -30.29 17.74
C ARG A 314 -17.69 -30.37 16.20
N HIS A 315 -16.47 -30.32 15.65
CA HIS A 315 -16.16 -30.34 14.22
C HIS A 315 -16.79 -29.22 13.35
N SER A 316 -17.23 -28.12 13.95
CA SER A 316 -17.78 -26.98 13.20
C SER A 316 -16.74 -26.17 12.40
N LEU A 317 -15.45 -26.35 12.70
CA LEU A 317 -14.32 -25.75 11.96
C LEU A 317 -13.47 -26.86 11.34
N PRO A 318 -13.94 -27.50 10.25
CA PRO A 318 -13.35 -28.73 9.71
C PRO A 318 -11.99 -28.55 9.02
N PHE A 319 -11.51 -27.31 8.88
CA PHE A 319 -10.20 -26.97 8.31
C PHE A 319 -9.10 -26.81 9.37
N MET A 320 -9.44 -26.87 10.66
CA MET A 320 -8.46 -26.76 11.72
C MET A 320 -7.49 -27.94 11.72
N ALA A 321 -6.21 -27.63 11.85
CA ALA A 321 -5.12 -28.58 11.91
C ALA A 321 -4.38 -28.44 13.24
N LEU A 322 -4.18 -29.55 13.95
CA LEU A 322 -3.32 -29.61 15.14
C LEU A 322 -1.91 -30.02 14.71
N LEU A 323 -0.93 -29.19 15.01
CA LEU A 323 0.47 -29.42 14.65
C LEU A 323 1.23 -30.09 15.78
N MET A 324 1.97 -31.14 15.44
CA MET A 324 2.64 -32.01 16.38
C MET A 324 4.15 -32.04 16.15
N ASN A 325 4.91 -31.90 17.23
CA ASN A 325 6.34 -32.13 17.26
C ASN A 325 6.71 -33.22 18.29
N ARG A 326 7.11 -32.82 19.51
CA ARG A 326 7.26 -33.74 20.66
C ARG A 326 5.95 -33.92 21.43
N GLY A 327 4.96 -33.09 21.12
CA GLY A 327 3.58 -33.07 21.60
C GLY A 327 2.78 -32.07 20.75
N PRO A 328 1.52 -31.77 21.12
CA PRO A 328 0.77 -30.65 20.55
C PRO A 328 1.53 -29.34 20.75
N ASP A 329 1.68 -28.55 19.68
CA ASP A 329 2.57 -27.39 19.67
C ASP A 329 1.88 -26.13 19.13
N CYS A 330 1.37 -26.21 17.89
CA CYS A 330 0.74 -25.10 17.18
C CYS A 330 -0.58 -25.52 16.52
N GLY A 331 -1.33 -24.52 16.06
CA GLY A 331 -2.44 -24.67 15.12
C GLY A 331 -2.02 -24.51 13.66
N GLY A 332 -2.93 -24.84 12.76
CA GLY A 332 -2.79 -24.65 11.32
C GLY A 332 -4.14 -24.66 10.61
N ILE A 333 -4.12 -24.31 9.33
CA ILE A 333 -5.29 -24.25 8.45
C ILE A 333 -5.07 -25.17 7.26
N LEU A 334 -5.92 -26.17 7.07
CA LEU A 334 -5.94 -26.94 5.84
C LEU A 334 -6.49 -26.08 4.69
N ILE A 335 -5.63 -25.66 3.77
CA ILE A 335 -5.97 -24.76 2.65
C ILE A 335 -6.14 -25.50 1.32
N SER A 336 -5.69 -26.76 1.26
CA SER A 336 -5.94 -27.66 0.13
C SER A 336 -5.74 -29.12 0.57
N PRO A 337 -6.06 -30.12 -0.28
CA PRO A 337 -5.89 -31.53 0.08
C PRO A 337 -4.48 -31.93 0.51
N LYS A 338 -3.43 -31.21 0.10
CA LYS A 338 -2.02 -31.52 0.42
C LYS A 338 -1.31 -30.42 1.19
N TRP A 339 -1.97 -29.31 1.53
CA TRP A 339 -1.30 -28.14 2.08
C TRP A 339 -2.00 -27.59 3.31
N VAL A 340 -1.20 -27.38 4.35
CA VAL A 340 -1.59 -26.69 5.57
C VAL A 340 -0.79 -25.40 5.68
N LEU A 341 -1.46 -24.30 5.98
CA LEU A 341 -0.88 -23.00 6.28
C LEU A 341 -0.74 -22.86 7.81
N THR A 342 0.37 -22.30 8.27
CA THR A 342 0.66 -22.04 9.69
C THR A 342 1.69 -20.92 9.81
N ALA A 343 2.16 -20.62 11.03
CA ALA A 343 3.19 -19.64 11.31
C ALA A 343 4.59 -20.28 11.18
N ALA A 344 5.58 -19.51 10.72
CA ALA A 344 6.96 -19.97 10.58
C ALA A 344 7.65 -20.18 11.92
N HIS A 345 7.32 -19.38 12.93
CA HIS A 345 7.90 -19.52 14.27
C HIS A 345 7.55 -20.85 14.97
N CYS A 346 6.51 -21.57 14.51
CA CYS A 346 6.19 -22.91 15.00
C CYS A 346 7.31 -23.94 14.70
N GLY A 347 8.26 -23.59 13.83
CA GLY A 347 9.50 -24.33 13.70
C GLY A 347 9.33 -25.74 13.15
N GLU A 348 9.93 -26.72 13.84
CA GLU A 348 9.95 -28.11 13.39
C GLU A 348 8.64 -28.84 13.71
N ILE A 349 7.82 -29.06 12.68
CA ILE A 349 6.58 -29.84 12.76
C ILE A 349 6.78 -31.20 12.08
N LYS A 350 6.48 -32.28 12.81
CA LYS A 350 6.62 -33.66 12.32
C LYS A 350 5.34 -34.17 11.67
N GLU A 351 4.21 -33.89 12.32
CA GLU A 351 2.91 -34.41 11.94
C GLU A 351 1.82 -33.34 12.06
N VAL A 352 0.84 -33.45 11.18
CA VAL A 352 -0.41 -32.71 11.22
C VAL A 352 -1.51 -33.69 11.58
N ILE A 353 -2.40 -33.30 12.48
CA ILE A 353 -3.61 -34.04 12.80
C ILE A 353 -4.84 -33.22 12.38
N LEU A 354 -5.68 -33.80 11.53
CA LEU A 354 -6.92 -33.20 11.03
C LEU A 354 -8.14 -33.92 11.62
N GLY A 355 -9.29 -33.24 11.63
CA GLY A 355 -10.57 -33.82 12.06
C GLY A 355 -10.64 -34.09 13.55
N VAL A 356 -9.92 -33.28 14.34
CA VAL A 356 -9.84 -33.36 15.80
C VAL A 356 -10.70 -32.27 16.41
N HIS A 357 -11.48 -32.61 17.44
CA HIS A 357 -12.08 -31.62 18.35
C HIS A 357 -11.34 -31.59 19.69
N ALA A 358 -11.12 -32.77 20.28
CA ALA A 358 -10.43 -32.93 21.56
C ALA A 358 -9.07 -33.63 21.39
N ILE A 359 -7.99 -33.06 21.92
CA ILE A 359 -6.61 -33.55 21.79
C ILE A 359 -6.48 -34.98 22.34
N ASN A 360 -7.01 -35.20 23.55
CA ASN A 360 -6.88 -36.45 24.29
C ASN A 360 -7.90 -37.52 23.87
N GLU A 361 -8.87 -37.19 23.02
CA GLU A 361 -9.82 -38.17 22.47
C GLU A 361 -9.26 -38.79 21.18
N THR A 362 -9.17 -40.12 21.15
CA THR A 362 -8.94 -40.85 19.90
C THR A 362 -10.25 -40.94 19.10
N GLU A 363 -10.54 -39.91 18.31
CA GLU A 363 -11.67 -39.87 17.38
C GLU A 363 -11.39 -40.77 16.15
N LYS A 364 -11.37 -42.10 16.37
CA LYS A 364 -10.83 -43.13 15.46
C LYS A 364 -11.30 -43.02 14.00
N ASN A 365 -12.51 -42.49 13.76
CA ASN A 365 -13.10 -42.39 12.42
C ASN A 365 -12.98 -41.00 11.77
N ALA A 366 -12.64 -39.96 12.53
CA ALA A 366 -12.52 -38.58 12.05
C ALA A 366 -11.05 -38.14 11.90
N ARG A 367 -10.18 -38.65 12.77
CA ARG A 367 -8.79 -38.23 12.93
C ARG A 367 -7.90 -38.71 11.79
N GLN A 368 -7.21 -37.79 11.12
CA GLN A 368 -6.21 -38.10 10.10
C GLN A 368 -4.84 -37.59 10.53
N VAL A 369 -3.89 -38.50 10.74
CA VAL A 369 -2.50 -38.18 11.12
C VAL A 369 -1.62 -38.25 9.88
N LEU A 370 -0.96 -37.14 9.54
CA LEU A 370 -0.23 -36.98 8.28
C LEU A 370 1.16 -36.39 8.55
N LYS A 371 2.21 -37.09 8.08
CA LYS A 371 3.58 -36.57 8.09
C LYS A 371 3.72 -35.41 7.10
N VAL A 372 4.61 -34.46 7.40
CA VAL A 372 4.76 -33.24 6.60
C VAL A 372 6.19 -32.94 6.16
N LYS A 373 6.31 -32.04 5.17
CA LYS A 373 7.54 -31.33 4.80
C LYS A 373 7.29 -29.83 4.91
N ARG A 374 8.21 -29.10 5.54
CA ARG A 374 8.08 -27.65 5.78
C ARG A 374 8.62 -26.78 4.64
N PHE A 375 7.95 -25.66 4.43
CA PHE A 375 8.28 -24.60 3.48
C PHE A 375 8.02 -23.25 4.17
N PRO A 376 8.93 -22.79 5.06
CA PRO A 376 8.81 -21.47 5.67
C PRO A 376 8.89 -20.38 4.60
N HIS A 377 8.23 -19.25 4.85
CA HIS A 377 8.34 -18.09 3.97
C HIS A 377 9.82 -17.65 3.87
N PRO A 378 10.35 -17.42 2.66
CA PRO A 378 11.79 -17.17 2.47
C PRO A 378 12.28 -15.86 3.09
N CYS A 379 11.39 -14.89 3.26
CA CYS A 379 11.66 -13.61 3.94
C CYS A 379 11.04 -13.56 5.35
N TYR A 380 10.88 -14.71 6.02
CA TYR A 380 10.49 -14.71 7.43
C TYR A 380 11.62 -14.15 8.30
N ASP A 381 11.32 -13.15 9.11
CA ASP A 381 12.23 -12.56 10.09
C ASP A 381 11.76 -12.94 11.50
N ALA A 382 12.61 -13.63 12.26
CA ALA A 382 12.27 -14.10 13.60
C ALA A 382 12.36 -13.02 14.69
N ASP A 383 13.14 -11.96 14.47
CA ASP A 383 13.33 -10.87 15.43
C ASP A 383 12.17 -9.87 15.35
N GLU A 384 11.69 -9.59 14.13
CA GLU A 384 10.57 -8.68 13.89
C GLU A 384 9.23 -9.39 13.68
N HIS A 385 9.24 -10.73 13.57
CA HIS A 385 8.09 -11.57 13.24
C HIS A 385 7.42 -11.20 11.89
N VAL A 386 8.18 -10.59 10.97
CA VAL A 386 7.67 -10.21 9.65
C VAL A 386 7.59 -11.44 8.75
N ASN A 387 6.51 -11.53 7.96
CA ASN A 387 6.20 -12.68 7.09
C ASN A 387 6.20 -14.03 7.84
N ASP A 388 5.67 -14.06 9.05
CA ASP A 388 5.56 -15.26 9.88
C ASP A 388 4.52 -16.25 9.34
N LEU A 389 4.86 -16.87 8.21
CA LEU A 389 4.03 -17.78 7.45
C LEU A 389 4.86 -19.00 7.02
N MET A 390 4.26 -20.17 7.09
CA MET A 390 4.85 -21.43 6.65
C MET A 390 3.81 -22.33 6.01
N LEU A 391 4.20 -22.97 4.92
CA LEU A 391 3.43 -24.04 4.32
C LEU A 391 3.97 -25.40 4.74
N LEU A 392 3.05 -26.30 5.09
CA LEU A 392 3.33 -27.70 5.37
C LEU A 392 2.72 -28.56 4.26
N LYS A 393 3.57 -29.23 3.49
CA LYS A 393 3.14 -30.21 2.48
C LYS A 393 2.90 -31.56 3.14
N LEU A 394 1.66 -32.04 3.08
CA LEU A 394 1.26 -33.35 3.57
C LEU A 394 1.85 -34.44 2.65
N LYS A 395 2.50 -35.45 3.23
CA LYS A 395 3.05 -36.59 2.45
C LYS A 395 1.97 -37.40 1.74
N LYS A 396 0.76 -37.42 2.29
CA LYS A 396 -0.45 -38.02 1.70
C LYS A 396 -1.55 -36.97 1.70
N ALA A 397 -2.36 -36.93 0.66
CA ALA A 397 -3.50 -36.03 0.60
C ALA A 397 -4.51 -36.36 1.71
N ALA A 398 -5.03 -35.34 2.37
CA ALA A 398 -6.13 -35.43 3.31
C ALA A 398 -7.40 -35.90 2.59
N LYS A 399 -8.12 -36.83 3.21
CA LYS A 399 -9.41 -37.30 2.71
C LYS A 399 -10.49 -36.30 3.13
N LYS A 400 -11.27 -35.80 2.17
CA LYS A 400 -12.42 -34.94 2.48
C LYS A 400 -13.47 -35.75 3.23
N THR A 401 -13.90 -35.27 4.39
CA THR A 401 -14.97 -35.88 5.20
C THR A 401 -15.87 -34.78 5.76
N LYS A 402 -16.91 -35.15 6.53
CA LYS A 402 -17.73 -34.16 7.25
C LYS A 402 -16.90 -33.35 8.27
N THR A 403 -15.84 -33.93 8.81
CA THR A 403 -14.97 -33.35 9.85
C THR A 403 -13.65 -32.80 9.32
N VAL A 404 -13.31 -33.08 8.06
CA VAL A 404 -12.09 -32.62 7.39
C VAL A 404 -12.45 -31.98 6.05
N GLN A 405 -12.34 -30.66 5.99
CA GLN A 405 -12.55 -29.86 4.78
C GLN A 405 -11.45 -28.82 4.69
N TRP A 406 -11.07 -28.41 3.49
CA TRP A 406 -10.10 -27.32 3.31
C TRP A 406 -10.80 -25.98 3.12
N LEU A 407 -10.15 -24.92 3.59
CA LEU A 407 -10.61 -23.54 3.47
C LEU A 407 -10.06 -22.92 2.18
N ASP A 408 -10.94 -22.33 1.38
CA ASP A 408 -10.54 -21.57 0.19
C ASP A 408 -9.94 -20.23 0.60
N LEU A 409 -8.76 -19.89 0.06
CA LEU A 409 -8.04 -18.65 0.34
C LEU A 409 -8.58 -17.45 -0.47
N GLY A 410 -9.37 -17.69 -1.51
CA GLY A 410 -9.80 -16.65 -2.43
C GLY A 410 -8.64 -16.05 -3.25
N ASN A 411 -8.96 -15.10 -4.14
CA ASN A 411 -7.97 -14.46 -5.01
C ASN A 411 -7.40 -13.16 -4.44
N THR A 412 -8.20 -12.41 -3.68
CA THR A 412 -7.82 -11.14 -3.07
C THR A 412 -8.38 -11.09 -1.66
N ILE A 413 -7.53 -10.70 -0.71
CA ILE A 413 -7.89 -10.50 0.69
C ILE A 413 -7.65 -9.02 1.00
N LYS A 414 -8.72 -8.31 1.38
CA LYS A 414 -8.63 -6.90 1.77
C LYS A 414 -8.11 -6.79 3.20
N ASP A 415 -7.28 -5.77 3.47
CA ASP A 415 -6.87 -5.42 4.83
C ASP A 415 -8.14 -5.04 5.63
N PRO A 416 -8.47 -5.74 6.74
CA PRO A 416 -9.70 -5.48 7.46
C PRO A 416 -9.66 -4.11 8.13
N ALA A 417 -10.77 -3.37 8.03
CA ALA A 417 -10.89 -2.07 8.69
C ALA A 417 -10.89 -2.23 10.22
N ALA A 418 -10.39 -1.21 10.93
CA ALA A 418 -10.50 -1.15 12.39
C ALA A 418 -11.97 -1.27 12.84
N GLY A 419 -12.20 -2.00 13.94
CA GLY A 419 -13.55 -2.33 14.41
C GLY A 419 -14.17 -3.57 13.76
N THR A 420 -13.57 -4.13 12.70
CA THR A 420 -14.05 -5.39 12.11
C THR A 420 -13.99 -6.52 13.14
N ILE A 421 -15.09 -7.25 13.31
CA ILE A 421 -15.14 -8.43 14.18
C ILE A 421 -14.63 -9.64 13.38
N CYS A 422 -13.59 -10.27 13.91
CA CYS A 422 -13.01 -11.48 13.39
C CYS A 422 -13.11 -12.60 14.41
N LYS A 423 -13.00 -13.85 13.96
CA LYS A 423 -13.01 -15.04 14.78
C LYS A 423 -11.65 -15.70 14.72
N VAL A 424 -11.12 -16.06 15.87
CA VAL A 424 -9.91 -16.87 16.02
C VAL A 424 -10.27 -18.19 16.67
N ALA A 425 -9.54 -19.25 16.34
CA ALA A 425 -9.78 -20.57 16.89
C ALA A 425 -8.48 -21.34 17.10
N GLY A 426 -8.44 -22.17 18.13
CA GLY A 426 -7.26 -22.97 18.45
C GLY A 426 -7.41 -23.76 19.75
N TRP A 427 -6.33 -24.49 20.09
CA TRP A 427 -6.20 -25.24 21.34
C TRP A 427 -5.22 -24.56 22.30
N GLY A 428 -4.96 -23.27 22.11
CA GLY A 428 -4.06 -22.50 22.93
C GLY A 428 -4.47 -22.46 24.41
N ARG A 429 -3.57 -21.92 25.22
CA ARG A 429 -3.75 -21.81 26.67
C ARG A 429 -4.93 -20.90 26.98
N THR A 430 -5.71 -21.33 27.96
CA THR A 430 -6.94 -20.66 28.39
C THR A 430 -6.72 -19.71 29.58
N ASN A 431 -5.52 -19.67 30.14
CA ASN A 431 -5.12 -18.70 31.14
C ASN A 431 -3.59 -18.59 31.19
N ASN A 432 -3.08 -17.56 31.88
CA ASN A 432 -1.65 -17.26 31.98
C ASN A 432 -0.82 -18.32 32.75
N ILE A 433 -1.46 -19.39 33.24
CA ILE A 433 -0.84 -20.42 34.10
C ILE A 433 -1.04 -21.84 33.51
N GLY A 434 -1.82 -21.99 32.43
CA GLY A 434 -2.45 -23.27 32.06
C GLY A 434 -1.77 -24.07 30.96
N LYS A 435 -2.17 -25.35 30.87
CA LYS A 435 -1.87 -26.24 29.73
C LYS A 435 -2.76 -25.85 28.52
N MET A 436 -2.40 -26.33 27.32
CA MET A 436 -3.26 -26.22 26.14
C MET A 436 -4.68 -26.71 26.43
N SER A 437 -5.69 -26.07 25.81
CA SER A 437 -7.07 -26.54 25.91
C SER A 437 -7.18 -27.95 25.33
N ASN A 438 -7.86 -28.86 26.04
CA ASN A 438 -8.13 -30.18 25.48
C ASN A 438 -9.08 -30.09 24.28
N VAL A 439 -10.07 -29.18 24.32
CA VAL A 439 -11.07 -29.01 23.26
C VAL A 439 -10.77 -27.79 22.41
N LEU A 440 -11.24 -27.80 21.16
CA LEU A 440 -11.13 -26.66 20.26
C LEU A 440 -11.98 -25.50 20.76
N MET A 441 -11.37 -24.33 20.86
CA MET A 441 -11.99 -23.11 21.38
C MET A 441 -12.01 -22.04 20.28
N ALA A 442 -12.93 -21.08 20.39
CA ALA A 442 -12.93 -19.88 19.57
C ALA A 442 -13.36 -18.64 20.35
N VAL A 443 -12.84 -17.50 19.92
CA VAL A 443 -13.23 -16.18 20.45
C VAL A 443 -13.37 -15.18 19.32
N ASN A 444 -14.25 -14.20 19.51
CA ASN A 444 -14.33 -13.05 18.62
C ASN A 444 -13.32 -11.99 19.07
N VAL A 445 -12.52 -11.50 18.14
CA VAL A 445 -11.57 -10.41 18.33
C VAL A 445 -11.92 -9.26 17.40
N THR A 446 -11.66 -8.06 17.85
CA THR A 446 -11.92 -6.84 17.08
C THR A 446 -10.61 -6.33 16.51
N VAL A 447 -10.59 -6.04 15.21
CA VAL A 447 -9.43 -5.45 14.54
C VAL A 447 -9.15 -4.10 15.16
N ILE A 448 -7.92 -3.93 15.62
CA ILE A 448 -7.41 -2.69 16.17
C ILE A 448 -6.61 -2.01 15.08
N ASP A 449 -6.87 -0.72 14.91
CA ASP A 449 -6.13 0.11 13.99
C ASP A 449 -4.62 -0.07 14.17
N ARG A 450 -3.90 -0.27 13.06
CA ARG A 450 -2.47 -0.61 13.06
C ARG A 450 -1.63 0.51 13.67
N TYR A 451 -2.03 1.76 13.46
CA TYR A 451 -1.39 2.91 14.09
C TYR A 451 -1.61 2.88 15.61
N LYS A 452 -2.85 2.66 16.08
CA LYS A 452 -3.14 2.48 17.51
C LYS A 452 -2.33 1.33 18.11
N CYS A 453 -2.19 0.22 17.41
CA CYS A 453 -1.41 -0.94 17.86
C CYS A 453 0.09 -0.63 18.01
N ASN A 454 0.63 0.33 17.25
CA ASN A 454 2.01 0.80 17.35
C ASN A 454 2.24 1.91 18.38
N SER A 455 1.17 2.55 18.88
CA SER A 455 1.28 3.66 19.85
C SER A 455 1.99 3.28 21.16
N GLN A 456 2.43 4.29 21.91
CA GLN A 456 3.10 4.12 23.21
C GLN A 456 2.27 3.28 24.21
N GLY A 457 0.95 3.43 24.18
CA GLY A 457 0.03 2.66 25.01
C GLY A 457 -0.07 1.19 24.63
N TYR A 458 0.35 0.84 23.41
CA TYR A 458 0.32 -0.50 22.83
C TYR A 458 1.75 -1.03 22.60
N TYR A 459 2.12 -1.51 21.42
CA TYR A 459 3.43 -2.12 21.18
C TYR A 459 4.61 -1.13 21.23
N ASN A 460 4.35 0.18 21.16
CA ASN A 460 5.36 1.24 21.21
C ASN A 460 6.50 0.99 20.21
N LEU A 461 6.12 0.70 18.95
CA LEU A 461 7.05 0.38 17.86
C LEU A 461 8.03 -0.78 18.17
N THR A 462 7.76 -1.60 19.19
CA THR A 462 8.67 -2.66 19.66
C THR A 462 7.92 -3.96 20.01
N PRO A 463 7.74 -4.88 19.03
CA PRO A 463 8.08 -4.73 17.61
C PRO A 463 7.12 -3.79 16.86
N ILE A 464 7.53 -3.31 15.68
CA ILE A 464 6.68 -2.51 14.79
C ILE A 464 5.66 -3.43 14.13
N ILE A 465 4.38 -3.07 14.22
CA ILE A 465 3.28 -3.77 13.54
C ILE A 465 3.18 -3.22 12.11
N THR A 466 3.66 -3.99 11.13
CA THR A 466 3.79 -3.57 9.72
C THR A 466 2.49 -3.80 8.91
N ARG A 467 2.45 -3.33 7.66
CA ARG A 467 1.35 -3.62 6.70
C ARG A 467 1.19 -5.12 6.39
N GLY A 468 2.23 -5.91 6.61
CA GLY A 468 2.18 -7.37 6.53
C GLY A 468 1.55 -8.04 7.75
N MET A 469 1.01 -7.26 8.70
CA MET A 469 0.43 -7.74 9.95
C MET A 469 -0.95 -7.11 10.20
N VAL A 470 -1.82 -7.85 10.87
CA VAL A 470 -3.09 -7.36 11.43
C VAL A 470 -3.01 -7.42 12.94
N CYS A 471 -3.55 -6.41 13.61
CA CYS A 471 -3.65 -6.36 15.05
C CYS A 471 -5.12 -6.55 15.44
N ALA A 472 -5.44 -7.52 16.30
CA ALA A 472 -6.81 -7.73 16.75
C ALA A 472 -6.83 -8.29 18.17
N GLY A 473 -7.85 -7.92 18.94
CA GLY A 473 -8.01 -8.38 20.32
C GLY A 473 -9.28 -7.82 20.95
N SER A 474 -9.21 -7.49 22.23
CA SER A 474 -10.31 -6.89 22.98
C SER A 474 -10.82 -5.58 22.34
N ASP A 475 -12.14 -5.42 22.32
CA ASP A 475 -12.83 -4.17 22.01
C ASP A 475 -12.86 -3.16 23.18
N GLY A 476 -12.24 -3.52 24.31
CA GLY A 476 -12.25 -2.75 25.56
C GLY A 476 -13.40 -3.11 26.52
N GLN A 477 -14.39 -3.88 26.08
CA GLN A 477 -15.53 -4.34 26.90
C GLN A 477 -15.40 -5.81 27.31
N ASN A 478 -14.75 -6.64 26.47
CA ASN A 478 -14.50 -8.05 26.75
C ASN A 478 -13.00 -8.37 26.76
N SER A 479 -12.54 -9.25 27.65
CA SER A 479 -11.16 -9.76 27.59
C SER A 479 -11.07 -10.84 26.50
N ALA A 480 -10.85 -10.45 25.24
CA ALA A 480 -10.68 -11.36 24.11
C ALA A 480 -9.24 -11.30 23.57
N ASP A 481 -8.53 -12.44 23.53
CA ASP A 481 -7.18 -12.51 22.95
C ASP A 481 -6.79 -13.93 22.54
N THR A 482 -5.85 -14.05 21.59
CA THR A 482 -5.16 -15.33 21.29
C THR A 482 -4.04 -15.60 22.29
N CYS A 483 -3.73 -16.87 22.54
CA CYS A 483 -2.68 -17.24 23.48
C CYS A 483 -1.72 -18.31 22.95
N GLN A 484 -0.70 -18.65 23.76
CA GLN A 484 0.28 -19.69 23.42
C GLN A 484 -0.42 -20.99 23.04
N GLY A 485 -0.09 -21.54 21.87
CA GLY A 485 -0.73 -22.74 21.30
C GLY A 485 -1.85 -22.47 20.29
N ASP A 486 -2.28 -21.21 20.14
CA ASP A 486 -3.08 -20.76 18.98
C ASP A 486 -2.23 -20.33 17.80
N SER A 487 -0.90 -20.22 18.00
CA SER A 487 0.10 -19.91 16.98
C SER A 487 -0.11 -20.73 15.72
N GLY A 488 -0.12 -20.07 14.56
CA GLY A 488 -0.41 -20.71 13.28
C GLY A 488 -1.90 -20.95 12.99
N GLY A 489 -2.80 -20.68 13.93
CA GLY A 489 -4.25 -20.75 13.74
C GLY A 489 -4.81 -19.60 12.89
N PRO A 490 -6.11 -19.68 12.50
CA PRO A 490 -6.72 -18.72 11.59
C PRO A 490 -7.20 -17.43 12.28
N LEU A 491 -7.09 -16.31 11.56
CA LEU A 491 -7.91 -15.10 11.77
C LEU A 491 -8.97 -15.03 10.66
N LEU A 492 -10.24 -15.22 11.03
CA LEU A 492 -11.38 -15.24 10.11
C LEU A 492 -12.22 -13.98 10.26
N CYS A 493 -12.20 -13.07 9.28
CA CYS A 493 -13.06 -11.88 9.28
C CYS A 493 -14.18 -12.07 8.26
N ASN A 494 -15.44 -11.90 8.68
CA ASN A 494 -16.60 -12.13 7.81
C ASN A 494 -16.59 -13.52 7.11
N GLY A 495 -16.03 -14.53 7.77
CA GLY A 495 -15.90 -15.90 7.22
C GLY A 495 -14.73 -16.11 6.25
N GLN A 496 -13.99 -15.07 5.87
CA GLN A 496 -12.79 -15.17 5.02
C GLN A 496 -11.53 -15.30 5.88
N LEU A 497 -10.57 -16.14 5.45
CA LEU A 497 -9.24 -16.18 6.08
C LEU A 497 -8.45 -14.93 5.72
N VAL A 498 -8.16 -14.12 6.73
CA VAL A 498 -7.44 -12.85 6.57
C VAL A 498 -5.99 -12.95 7.02
N GLY A 499 -5.73 -13.79 8.03
CA GLY A 499 -4.40 -13.88 8.61
C GLY A 499 -4.16 -15.17 9.38
N VAL A 500 -2.92 -15.30 9.86
CA VAL A 500 -2.43 -16.43 10.64
C VAL A 500 -1.90 -15.91 11.98
N THR A 501 -2.30 -16.50 13.10
CA THR A 501 -1.85 -16.12 14.45
C THR A 501 -0.33 -16.19 14.55
N SER A 502 0.31 -15.07 14.88
CA SER A 502 1.76 -14.94 14.93
C SER A 502 2.27 -14.76 16.36
N PHE A 503 2.05 -13.60 16.98
CA PHE A 503 2.57 -13.33 18.33
C PHE A 503 1.66 -12.45 19.18
N GLY A 504 2.01 -12.36 20.47
CA GLY A 504 1.45 -11.43 21.44
C GLY A 504 2.37 -11.38 22.68
N LYS A 505 2.41 -10.26 23.41
CA LYS A 505 3.33 -10.16 24.59
C LYS A 505 2.84 -11.00 25.78
N LYS A 506 1.57 -10.86 26.14
CA LYS A 506 0.89 -11.66 27.18
C LYS A 506 -0.58 -11.73 26.82
N CYS A 507 -1.14 -12.92 26.95
CA CYS A 507 -2.52 -13.17 26.58
C CYS A 507 -3.47 -12.32 27.44
N GLY A 508 -4.46 -11.69 26.80
CA GLY A 508 -5.58 -11.01 27.43
C GLY A 508 -5.29 -9.58 27.87
N LEU A 509 -4.11 -9.04 27.55
CA LEU A 509 -3.82 -7.63 27.78
C LEU A 509 -4.50 -6.78 26.71
N ILE A 510 -5.51 -5.99 27.09
CA ILE A 510 -6.23 -5.07 26.18
C ILE A 510 -5.26 -4.17 25.38
N LYS A 511 -4.17 -3.76 26.03
CA LYS A 511 -3.12 -2.91 25.45
C LYS A 511 -2.00 -3.68 24.73
N LYS A 512 -2.03 -5.01 24.69
CA LYS A 512 -1.08 -5.86 23.94
C LYS A 512 -1.85 -6.93 23.17
N PRO A 513 -2.73 -6.53 22.24
CA PRO A 513 -3.57 -7.45 21.46
C PRO A 513 -2.74 -8.42 20.62
N GLY A 514 -3.34 -9.55 20.24
CA GLY A 514 -2.76 -10.49 19.29
C GLY A 514 -2.40 -9.84 17.95
N VAL A 515 -1.29 -10.31 17.38
CA VAL A 515 -0.78 -9.92 16.07
C VAL A 515 -0.79 -11.13 15.15
N TYR A 516 -1.29 -10.91 13.94
CA TYR A 516 -1.52 -11.94 12.94
C TYR A 516 -0.74 -11.58 11.68
N ALA A 517 -0.07 -12.56 11.06
CA ALA A 517 0.52 -12.38 9.74
C ALA A 517 -0.59 -12.22 8.70
N PHE A 518 -0.59 -11.09 7.98
CA PHE A 518 -1.63 -10.73 7.00
C PHE A 518 -1.42 -11.45 5.67
N LEU A 519 -2.49 -12.04 5.13
CA LEU A 519 -2.48 -12.70 3.82
C LEU A 519 -2.68 -11.69 2.69
N SER A 520 -1.75 -10.75 2.54
CA SER A 520 -1.73 -9.80 1.42
C SER A 520 -1.62 -10.50 0.06
N GLU A 521 -1.85 -9.75 -1.03
CA GLU A 521 -1.69 -10.26 -2.40
C GLU A 521 -0.32 -10.89 -2.64
N LYS A 522 0.75 -10.27 -2.14
CA LYS A 522 2.11 -10.82 -2.21
C LYS A 522 2.24 -12.16 -1.49
N GLN A 523 1.56 -12.33 -0.36
CA GLN A 523 1.57 -13.58 0.41
C GLN A 523 0.75 -14.67 -0.27
N LEU A 524 -0.40 -14.33 -0.84
CA LEU A 524 -1.19 -15.25 -1.66
C LEU A 524 -0.41 -15.73 -2.89
N ASP A 525 0.34 -14.84 -3.53
CA ASP A 525 1.23 -15.18 -4.64
C ASP A 525 2.33 -16.15 -4.23
N TRP A 526 2.99 -15.92 -3.09
CA TRP A 526 3.97 -16.85 -2.54
C TRP A 526 3.35 -18.21 -2.25
N ILE A 527 2.16 -18.27 -1.64
CA ILE A 527 1.44 -19.51 -1.35
C ILE A 527 1.18 -20.28 -2.65
N LYS A 528 0.59 -19.62 -3.66
CA LYS A 528 0.25 -20.22 -4.97
C LYS A 528 1.50 -20.72 -5.69
N LYS A 529 2.59 -19.94 -5.72
CA LYS A 529 3.86 -20.32 -6.35
C LYS A 529 4.51 -21.52 -5.67
N THR A 530 4.51 -21.55 -4.34
CA THR A 530 5.09 -22.65 -3.54
C THR A 530 4.31 -23.95 -3.70
N MET A 531 2.97 -23.86 -3.72
CA MET A 531 2.10 -25.00 -3.96
C MET A 531 2.36 -25.63 -5.33
N LYS A 532 2.46 -24.81 -6.39
CA LYS A 532 2.76 -25.28 -7.75
C LYS A 532 4.16 -25.88 -7.90
N LYS A 533 5.21 -25.19 -7.41
CA LYS A 533 6.61 -25.57 -7.63
C LYS A 533 6.98 -26.94 -7.09
N SER A 534 6.33 -27.38 -6.02
CA SER A 534 6.66 -28.66 -5.38
C SER A 534 5.80 -29.83 -5.84
N ASP A 535 4.76 -29.59 -6.64
CA ASP A 535 3.99 -30.64 -7.32
C ASP A 535 4.68 -31.14 -8.61
N ILE A 536 5.72 -30.41 -9.04
CA ILE A 536 6.77 -30.85 -9.96
C ILE A 536 7.90 -31.47 -9.13
#